data_AF-A0AAE0S0X3-F1
#
_entry.id   AF-A0AAE0S0X3-F1
#
_cell.length_a   1.000
_cell.length_b   1.000
_cell.length_c   1.000
_cell.angle_alpha   90.00
_cell.angle_beta   90.00
_cell.angle_gamma   90.00
#
_symmetry.space_group_name_H-M   'P 1'
#
loop_
_entity.id
_entity.type
_entity.pdbx_description
1 polymer ?
#
loop_
_entity_poly.entity_id
_entity_poly.type
_entity_poly.pdbx_seq_one_letter_code
_entity_poly.pdbx_strand_id
1 'polypeptide(L)'
;MADDPKSLLGLLNGIAKRTYYNEVEITNEFLKSELYPDMQEEDFERLITKCTTLMKSMVSADMDLNQSEAFLTAQMNKKEHGITEEQAAVFRKFWKSHKNKIHESIIIRTTWNNTLKQVSWRIDLKSQARHIDQINTPTAIMELQVAKNGNGTEKDSSEVVRFEMDETKLSSVLRSMKEIEDEINKHCQQ
;
A
#
# COMPACT_ATOMS: atom_id res chain seq x y z
N MET A 1 6.60 29.33 -23.04
CA MET A 1 5.37 29.32 -22.24
C MET A 1 5.26 27.93 -21.63
N ALA A 2 5.84 27.74 -20.45
CA ALA A 2 5.75 26.52 -19.68
C ALA A 2 5.01 26.87 -18.39
N ASP A 3 4.05 26.04 -17.98
CA ASP A 3 3.19 26.16 -16.80
C ASP A 3 1.96 27.07 -16.91
N ASP A 4 1.01 26.73 -17.79
CA ASP A 4 -0.38 27.06 -17.48
C ASP A 4 -0.83 26.24 -16.25
N PRO A 5 -1.31 26.87 -15.15
CA PRO A 5 -1.70 26.18 -13.93
C PRO A 5 -2.81 25.13 -14.14
N LYS A 6 -3.66 25.32 -15.15
CA LYS A 6 -4.75 24.38 -15.48
C LYS A 6 -4.21 23.15 -16.19
N SER A 7 -3.31 23.30 -17.16
CA SER A 7 -2.61 22.15 -17.78
C SER A 7 -1.82 21.34 -16.75
N LEU A 8 -1.10 22.01 -15.83
CA LEU A 8 -0.34 21.31 -14.78
C LEU A 8 -1.26 20.54 -13.82
N LEU A 9 -2.38 21.14 -13.41
CA LEU A 9 -3.35 20.45 -12.56
C LEU A 9 -3.96 19.23 -13.30
N GLY A 10 -4.25 19.39 -14.60
CA GLY A 10 -4.69 18.29 -15.46
C GLY A 10 -3.66 17.16 -15.52
N LEU A 11 -2.38 17.49 -15.62
CA LEU A 11 -1.29 16.53 -15.64
C LEU A 11 -1.19 15.75 -14.33
N LEU A 12 -1.24 16.44 -13.18
CA LEU A 12 -1.23 15.79 -11.87
C LEU A 12 -2.43 14.86 -11.69
N ASN A 13 -3.62 15.28 -12.12
CA ASN A 13 -4.81 14.42 -12.09
C ASN A 13 -4.65 13.18 -12.97
N GLY A 14 -4.10 13.35 -14.18
CA GLY A 14 -3.81 12.24 -15.10
C GLY A 14 -2.82 11.23 -14.52
N ILE A 15 -1.71 11.71 -13.95
CA ILE A 15 -0.71 10.88 -13.27
C ILE A 15 -1.36 10.13 -12.10
N ALA A 16 -2.19 10.81 -11.30
CA ALA A 16 -2.86 10.20 -10.16
C ALA A 16 -3.86 9.12 -10.58
N LYS A 17 -4.66 9.39 -11.60
CA LYS A 17 -5.64 8.43 -12.15
C LYS A 17 -4.97 7.16 -12.68
N ARG A 18 -3.90 7.33 -13.47
CA ARG A 18 -3.11 6.20 -13.97
C ARG A 18 -2.46 5.39 -12.85
N THR A 19 -1.80 6.08 -11.91
CA THR A 19 -0.89 5.43 -10.95
C THR A 19 -1.65 4.89 -9.74
N TYR A 20 -2.61 5.64 -9.22
CA TYR A 20 -3.31 5.31 -7.99
C TYR A 20 -4.74 4.85 -8.24
N TYR A 21 -5.45 5.33 -9.27
CA TYR A 21 -6.87 4.96 -9.46
C TYR A 21 -7.12 3.82 -10.45
N ASN A 22 -6.08 3.11 -10.91
CA ASN A 22 -6.20 1.98 -11.87
C ASN A 22 -6.85 2.37 -13.21
N GLU A 23 -6.84 3.65 -13.59
CA GLU A 23 -7.28 4.09 -14.92
C GLU A 23 -6.12 3.94 -15.93
N VAL A 24 -5.90 2.71 -16.38
CA VAL A 24 -4.76 2.33 -17.25
C VAL A 24 -4.86 2.94 -18.67
N GLU A 25 -6.05 3.41 -19.05
CA GLU A 25 -6.31 4.05 -20.35
C GLU A 25 -5.62 5.41 -20.50
N ILE A 26 -5.19 6.03 -19.40
CA ILE A 26 -4.50 7.33 -19.43
C ILE A 26 -3.01 7.09 -19.74
N THR A 27 -2.60 7.40 -20.97
CA THR A 27 -1.20 7.24 -21.42
C THR A 27 -0.44 8.57 -21.42
N ASN A 28 0.90 8.53 -21.56
CA ASN A 28 1.71 9.74 -21.70
C ASN A 28 1.32 10.49 -22.98
N GLU A 29 1.07 9.76 -24.07
CA GLU A 29 0.70 10.30 -25.37
C GLU A 29 -0.63 11.06 -25.30
N PHE A 30 -1.63 10.48 -24.63
CA PHE A 30 -2.92 11.14 -24.39
C PHE A 30 -2.78 12.42 -23.57
N LEU A 31 -2.00 12.37 -22.47
CA LEU A 31 -1.78 13.54 -21.62
C LEU A 31 -1.01 14.65 -22.37
N LYS A 32 -0.05 14.29 -23.21
CA LYS A 32 0.69 15.23 -24.04
C LYS A 32 -0.24 15.89 -25.06
N SER A 33 -1.01 15.11 -25.82
CA SER A 33 -1.89 15.64 -26.88
C SER A 33 -2.97 16.58 -26.33
N GLU A 34 -3.51 16.28 -25.15
CA GLU A 34 -4.59 17.08 -24.54
C GLU A 34 -4.07 18.32 -23.80
N LEU A 35 -2.92 18.23 -23.12
CA LEU A 35 -2.49 19.28 -22.18
C LEU A 35 -1.31 20.11 -22.69
N TYR A 36 -0.46 19.54 -23.54
CA TYR A 36 0.79 20.12 -24.03
C TYR A 36 1.05 19.79 -25.51
N PRO A 37 0.12 20.10 -26.43
CA PRO A 37 0.23 19.72 -27.84
C PRO A 37 1.48 20.31 -28.52
N ASP A 38 1.88 21.52 -28.13
CA ASP A 38 3.01 22.24 -28.71
C ASP A 38 4.36 21.95 -28.04
N MET A 39 4.37 21.10 -26.99
CA MET A 39 5.59 20.78 -26.24
C MET A 39 6.39 19.67 -26.94
N GLN A 40 7.71 19.83 -26.98
CA GLN A 40 8.61 18.78 -27.45
C GLN A 40 8.50 17.54 -26.57
N GLU A 41 8.67 16.36 -27.18
CA GLU A 41 8.49 15.08 -26.49
C GLU A 41 9.48 14.90 -25.32
N GLU A 42 10.75 15.28 -25.54
CA GLU A 42 11.78 15.21 -24.49
C GLU A 42 11.47 16.12 -23.30
N ASP A 43 10.96 17.33 -23.55
CA ASP A 43 10.59 18.28 -22.50
C ASP A 43 9.38 17.78 -21.70
N PHE A 44 8.41 17.17 -22.38
CA PHE A 44 7.24 16.58 -21.75
C PHE A 44 7.60 15.38 -20.86
N GLU A 45 8.49 14.50 -21.33
CA GLU A 45 8.96 13.36 -20.53
C GLU A 45 9.72 13.82 -19.28
N ARG A 46 10.53 14.89 -19.38
CA ARG A 46 11.18 15.51 -18.22
C ARG A 46 10.15 16.07 -17.24
N LEU A 47 9.11 16.75 -17.74
CA LEU A 47 8.03 17.29 -16.91
C LEU A 47 7.25 16.19 -16.19
N ILE A 48 6.83 15.14 -16.90
CA ILE A 48 6.14 13.99 -16.31
C ILE A 48 7.00 13.33 -15.24
N THR A 49 8.29 13.14 -15.50
CA THR A 49 9.21 12.51 -14.56
C THR A 49 9.33 13.35 -13.29
N LYS A 50 9.47 14.67 -13.43
CA LYS A 50 9.51 15.62 -12.31
C LYS A 50 8.22 15.56 -11.47
N CYS A 51 7.06 15.69 -12.11
CA CYS A 51 5.76 15.66 -11.43
C CYS A 51 5.49 14.34 -10.73
N THR A 52 5.80 13.22 -11.41
CA THR A 52 5.65 11.88 -10.86
C THR A 52 6.55 11.68 -9.64
N THR A 53 7.79 12.17 -9.70
CA THR A 53 8.75 12.03 -8.59
C THR A 53 8.29 12.82 -7.37
N LEU A 54 7.86 14.07 -7.55
CA LEU A 54 7.32 14.89 -6.47
C LEU A 54 6.10 14.23 -5.81
N MET A 55 5.15 13.78 -6.64
CA MET A 55 3.95 13.10 -6.16
C MET A 55 4.30 11.81 -5.40
N LYS A 56 5.20 10.98 -5.93
CA LYS A 56 5.66 9.76 -5.26
C LYS A 56 6.26 10.06 -3.89
N SER A 57 7.10 11.10 -3.76
CA SER A 57 7.68 11.49 -2.47
C SER A 57 6.63 11.91 -1.46
N MET A 58 5.62 12.68 -1.89
CA MET A 58 4.52 13.10 -1.01
C MET A 58 3.67 11.91 -0.55
N VAL A 59 3.41 10.97 -1.47
CA VAL A 59 2.63 9.76 -1.22
C VAL A 59 3.38 8.76 -0.34
N SER A 60 4.67 8.50 -0.61
CA SER A 60 5.46 7.53 0.14
C SER A 60 5.67 7.92 1.59
N ALA A 61 5.71 9.23 1.87
CA ALA A 61 5.81 9.76 3.23
C ALA A 61 4.44 10.05 3.88
N ASP A 62 3.33 9.72 3.19
CA ASP A 62 1.95 10.01 3.62
C ASP A 62 1.75 11.43 4.17
N MET A 63 2.36 12.41 3.52
CA MET A 63 2.52 13.75 4.08
C MET A 63 1.18 14.40 4.44
N ASP A 64 1.06 14.93 5.66
CA ASP A 64 -0.04 15.84 6.00
C ASP A 64 0.08 17.18 5.27
N LEU A 65 -0.92 18.05 5.42
CA LEU A 65 -0.93 19.34 4.73
C LEU A 65 0.28 20.20 5.14
N ASN A 66 0.65 20.24 6.42
CA ASN A 66 1.78 21.05 6.89
C ASN A 66 3.12 20.50 6.38
N GLN A 67 3.30 19.19 6.40
CA GLN A 67 4.48 18.50 5.86
C GLN A 67 4.60 18.73 4.35
N SER A 68 3.49 18.68 3.61
CA SER A 68 3.47 18.97 2.18
C SER A 68 3.83 20.42 1.86
N GLU A 69 3.38 21.38 2.66
CA GLU A 69 3.74 22.79 2.53
C GLU A 69 5.23 23.02 2.72
N ALA A 70 5.80 22.45 3.79
CA ALA A 70 7.22 22.54 4.07
C ALA A 70 8.05 21.86 2.97
N PHE A 71 7.62 20.70 2.48
CA PHE A 71 8.27 19.99 1.39
C PHE A 71 8.28 20.81 0.10
N LEU A 72 7.15 21.36 -0.32
CA LEU A 72 7.06 22.17 -1.54
C LEU A 72 7.89 23.46 -1.43
N THR A 73 7.87 24.11 -0.26
CA THR A 73 8.74 25.26 0.03
C THR A 73 10.22 24.90 -0.10
N ALA A 74 10.64 23.73 0.39
CA ALA A 74 11.99 23.23 0.22
C ALA A 74 12.34 22.94 -1.26
N GLN A 75 11.38 22.44 -2.06
CA GLN A 75 11.58 22.24 -3.50
C GLN A 75 11.74 23.56 -4.27
N MET A 76 11.09 24.64 -3.83
CA MET A 76 11.26 25.96 -4.44
C MET A 76 12.66 26.53 -4.20
N ASN A 77 13.24 26.25 -3.03
CA ASN A 77 14.57 26.75 -2.63
C ASN A 77 15.74 25.99 -3.28
N LYS A 78 15.47 24.98 -4.11
CA LYS A 78 16.52 24.23 -4.82
C LYS A 78 17.08 25.06 -5.98
N LYS A 79 18.41 25.26 -5.95
CA LYS A 79 19.16 26.02 -6.97
C LYS A 79 19.07 25.45 -8.38
N GLU A 80 18.87 24.14 -8.51
CA GLU A 80 18.67 23.45 -9.79
C GLU A 80 17.37 22.64 -9.75
N HIS A 81 16.59 22.68 -10.82
CA HIS A 81 15.34 21.91 -11.00
C HIS A 81 14.23 22.19 -9.97
N GLY A 82 14.30 23.33 -9.27
CA GLY A 82 13.25 23.79 -8.35
C GLY A 82 11.89 23.99 -9.02
N ILE A 83 10.84 24.11 -8.21
CA ILE A 83 9.48 24.45 -8.69
C ILE A 83 9.20 25.93 -8.46
N THR A 84 8.35 26.53 -9.30
CA THR A 84 7.88 27.91 -9.09
C THR A 84 6.78 27.95 -8.02
N GLU A 85 6.49 29.13 -7.47
CA GLU A 85 5.38 29.32 -6.51
C GLU A 85 4.02 28.95 -7.14
N GLU A 86 3.83 29.24 -8.43
CA GLU A 86 2.62 28.86 -9.16
C GLU A 86 2.48 27.34 -9.28
N GLN A 87 3.56 26.64 -9.62
CA GLN A 87 3.59 25.17 -9.62
C GLN A 87 3.30 24.63 -8.22
N ALA A 88 3.94 25.18 -7.17
CA ALA A 88 3.72 24.79 -5.79
C ALA A 88 2.24 24.96 -5.38
N ALA A 89 1.61 26.08 -5.73
CA ALA A 89 0.19 26.31 -5.48
C ALA A 89 -0.71 25.25 -6.15
N VAL A 90 -0.39 24.82 -7.37
CA VAL A 90 -1.10 23.73 -8.05
C VAL A 90 -0.92 22.40 -7.32
N PHE A 91 0.30 22.06 -6.87
CA PHE A 91 0.56 20.86 -6.07
C PHE A 91 -0.20 20.87 -4.74
N ARG A 92 -0.25 22.00 -4.03
CA ARG A 92 -1.02 22.14 -2.78
C ARG A 92 -2.50 21.88 -3.02
N LYS A 93 -3.08 22.49 -4.06
CA LYS A 93 -4.48 22.31 -4.45
C LYS A 93 -4.77 20.85 -4.80
N PHE A 94 -3.89 20.24 -5.60
CA PHE A 94 -3.99 18.83 -5.97
C PHE A 94 -3.97 17.93 -4.73
N TRP A 95 -2.98 18.10 -3.85
CA TRP A 95 -2.76 17.26 -2.67
C TRP A 95 -3.94 17.35 -1.71
N LYS A 96 -4.42 18.57 -1.43
CA LYS A 96 -5.59 18.79 -0.57
C LYS A 96 -6.83 18.02 -1.06
N SER A 97 -6.99 17.85 -2.38
CA SER A 97 -8.14 17.14 -2.96
C SER A 97 -7.93 15.63 -3.10
N HIS A 98 -6.70 15.15 -3.30
CA HIS A 98 -6.43 13.76 -3.68
C HIS A 98 -5.76 12.93 -2.58
N LYS A 99 -5.18 13.54 -1.54
CA LYS A 99 -4.45 12.83 -0.48
C LYS A 99 -5.23 11.62 0.04
N ASN A 100 -6.43 11.85 0.56
CA ASN A 100 -7.23 10.78 1.19
C ASN A 100 -7.57 9.66 0.20
N LYS A 101 -7.98 10.02 -1.03
CA LYS A 101 -8.32 9.04 -2.06
C LYS A 101 -7.11 8.22 -2.54
N ILE A 102 -5.93 8.84 -2.64
CA ILE A 102 -4.68 8.13 -2.94
C ILE A 102 -4.33 7.19 -1.80
N HIS A 103 -4.37 7.68 -0.56
CA HIS A 103 -4.11 6.89 0.64
C HIS A 103 -5.02 5.67 0.75
N GLU A 104 -6.34 5.87 0.61
CA GLU A 104 -7.34 4.78 0.57
C GLU A 104 -7.04 3.76 -0.53
N SER A 105 -6.69 4.23 -1.73
CA SER A 105 -6.37 3.31 -2.83
C SER A 105 -5.12 2.47 -2.54
N ILE A 106 -4.11 3.05 -1.90
CA ILE A 106 -2.90 2.33 -1.49
C ILE A 106 -3.26 1.30 -0.43
N ILE A 107 -4.02 1.68 0.60
CA ILE A 107 -4.50 0.75 1.63
C ILE A 107 -5.21 -0.43 0.96
N ILE A 108 -6.14 -0.19 0.04
CA ILE A 108 -6.88 -1.26 -0.64
C ILE A 108 -5.94 -2.20 -1.41
N ARG A 109 -4.87 -1.68 -2.01
CA ARG A 109 -3.87 -2.48 -2.75
C ARG A 109 -2.92 -3.26 -1.85
N THR A 110 -2.63 -2.74 -0.65
CA THR A 110 -1.66 -3.32 0.28
C THR A 110 -2.31 -4.16 1.37
N THR A 111 -3.61 -4.04 1.57
CA THR A 111 -4.33 -4.89 2.52
C THR A 111 -4.45 -6.28 1.91
N TRP A 112 -3.92 -7.29 2.63
CA TRP A 112 -4.19 -8.66 2.26
C TRP A 112 -5.69 -8.89 2.42
N ASN A 113 -6.36 -9.15 1.30
CA ASN A 113 -7.79 -9.43 1.21
C ASN A 113 -8.21 -10.70 1.95
N ASN A 114 -7.43 -11.23 2.90
CA ASN A 114 -7.77 -12.40 3.69
C ASN A 114 -7.87 -12.00 5.16
N THR A 115 -8.88 -12.52 5.86
CA THR A 115 -9.03 -12.33 7.31
C THR A 115 -9.15 -13.67 8.00
N LEU A 116 -8.42 -13.83 9.11
CA LEU A 116 -8.60 -14.96 10.01
C LEU A 116 -9.86 -14.70 10.85
N LYS A 117 -10.89 -15.52 10.68
CA LYS A 117 -12.20 -15.39 11.34
C LYS A 117 -12.27 -16.16 12.65
N GLN A 118 -11.73 -17.37 12.66
CA GLN A 118 -11.80 -18.27 13.80
C GLN A 118 -10.54 -19.11 13.90
N VAL A 119 -10.10 -19.34 15.13
CA VAL A 119 -9.08 -20.33 15.49
C VAL A 119 -9.75 -21.31 16.44
N SER A 120 -9.64 -22.59 16.17
CA SER A 120 -10.15 -23.67 17.03
C SER A 120 -9.09 -24.75 17.13
N TRP A 121 -8.98 -25.36 18.31
CA TRP A 121 -8.00 -26.41 18.52
C TRP A 121 -8.53 -27.47 19.47
N ARG A 122 -7.91 -28.64 19.41
CA ARG A 122 -8.02 -29.67 20.43
C ARG A 122 -6.70 -30.40 20.60
N ILE A 123 -6.50 -31.00 21.77
CA ILE A 123 -5.31 -31.78 22.08
C ILE A 123 -5.67 -33.26 21.97
N ASP A 124 -4.97 -33.97 21.10
CA ASP A 124 -5.09 -35.40 20.90
C ASP A 124 -3.79 -36.08 21.39
N LEU A 125 -3.90 -37.31 21.89
CA LEU A 125 -2.74 -38.17 22.17
C LEU A 125 -2.58 -39.13 21.00
N LYS A 126 -1.38 -39.20 20.42
CA LYS A 126 -1.12 -40.18 19.36
C LYS A 126 -1.18 -41.60 19.92
N SER A 127 -2.11 -42.40 19.40
CA SER A 127 -2.25 -43.82 19.76
C SER A 127 -1.12 -44.65 19.13
N GLN A 128 -0.64 -45.64 19.86
CA GLN A 128 0.51 -46.49 19.51
C GLN A 128 0.21 -47.47 18.36
N ALA A 129 1.23 -47.78 17.55
CA ALA A 129 1.25 -49.01 16.74
C ALA A 129 1.68 -50.20 17.63
N ARG A 130 1.18 -51.42 17.34
CA ARG A 130 1.22 -52.62 18.20
C ARG A 130 2.60 -53.11 18.71
N HIS A 131 3.71 -52.47 18.35
CA HIS A 131 5.08 -52.97 18.59
C HIS A 131 6.08 -51.94 19.17
N ILE A 132 5.64 -50.82 19.75
CA ILE A 132 6.55 -49.80 20.31
C ILE A 132 6.07 -49.37 21.71
N ASP A 133 6.99 -49.39 22.68
CA ASP A 133 6.74 -48.91 24.05
C ASP A 133 6.42 -47.40 24.08
N GLN A 134 5.29 -47.08 24.72
CA GLN A 134 4.78 -45.75 25.12
C GLN A 134 5.39 -44.49 24.49
N ILE A 135 4.73 -44.00 23.43
CA ILE A 135 4.85 -42.60 22.98
C ILE A 135 3.54 -41.87 23.32
N ASN A 136 3.43 -41.38 24.55
CA ASN A 136 2.35 -40.48 24.99
C ASN A 136 2.68 -39.03 24.61
N THR A 137 2.91 -38.75 23.33
CA THR A 137 3.22 -37.38 22.88
C THR A 137 1.91 -36.64 22.57
N PRO A 138 1.55 -35.59 23.33
CA PRO A 138 0.40 -34.76 23.02
C PRO A 138 0.65 -33.98 21.72
N THR A 139 -0.39 -33.87 20.90
CA THR A 139 -0.35 -33.06 19.69
C THR A 139 -1.61 -32.22 19.55
N ALA A 140 -1.49 -31.00 19.05
CA ALA A 140 -2.62 -30.12 18.80
C ALA A 140 -3.11 -30.27 17.36
N ILE A 141 -4.40 -30.49 17.18
CA ILE A 141 -5.06 -30.34 15.88
C ILE A 141 -5.62 -28.92 15.85
N MET A 142 -5.08 -28.11 14.96
CA MET A 142 -5.46 -26.72 14.74
C MET A 142 -6.41 -26.61 13.56
N GLU A 143 -7.42 -25.76 13.70
CA GLU A 143 -8.36 -25.38 12.64
C GLU A 143 -8.41 -23.85 12.55
N LEU A 144 -8.12 -23.31 11.37
CA LEU A 144 -8.19 -21.89 11.06
C LEU A 144 -9.27 -21.66 10.00
N GLN A 145 -10.20 -20.76 10.28
CA GLN A 145 -11.16 -20.28 9.30
C GLN A 145 -10.67 -18.96 8.70
N VAL A 146 -10.35 -18.95 7.41
CA VAL A 146 -9.83 -17.80 6.67
C VAL A 146 -10.86 -17.35 5.65
N ALA A 147 -11.28 -16.10 5.70
CA ALA A 147 -12.21 -15.53 4.72
C ALA A 147 -11.46 -14.67 3.71
N LYS A 148 -11.80 -14.80 2.43
CA LYS A 148 -11.37 -13.86 1.38
C LYS A 148 -12.32 -12.66 1.36
N ASN A 149 -11.86 -11.50 1.80
CA ASN A 149 -12.46 -10.19 1.60
C ASN A 149 -12.12 -9.69 0.18
N GLY A 150 -12.79 -10.21 -0.85
CA GLY A 150 -12.75 -9.62 -2.19
C GLY A 150 -13.95 -8.70 -2.40
N ASN A 151 -13.77 -7.60 -3.15
CA ASN A 151 -14.87 -6.76 -3.66
C ASN A 151 -15.75 -7.47 -4.71
N GLY A 152 -15.59 -8.78 -4.89
CA GLY A 152 -16.40 -9.62 -5.76
C GLY A 152 -17.59 -10.18 -5.00
N THR A 153 -18.73 -10.21 -5.66
CA THR A 153 -20.07 -10.65 -5.26
C THR A 153 -20.22 -12.05 -4.65
N GLU A 154 -19.13 -12.72 -4.26
CA GLU A 154 -19.17 -14.01 -3.56
C GLU A 154 -19.19 -13.76 -2.04
N LYS A 155 -20.40 -13.65 -1.49
CA LYS A 155 -20.62 -13.78 -0.04
C LYS A 155 -20.09 -15.15 0.41
N ASP A 156 -19.23 -15.14 1.42
CA ASP A 156 -18.93 -16.28 2.30
C ASP A 156 -18.17 -17.49 1.75
N SER A 157 -17.16 -17.32 0.87
CA SER A 157 -16.17 -18.40 0.68
C SER A 157 -15.14 -18.39 1.83
N SER A 158 -15.51 -18.89 3.02
CA SER A 158 -14.53 -19.12 4.09
C SER A 158 -13.81 -20.45 3.85
N GLU A 159 -12.49 -20.40 3.74
CA GLU A 159 -11.62 -21.56 3.65
C GLU A 159 -11.28 -22.06 5.06
N VAL A 160 -11.33 -23.37 5.28
CA VAL A 160 -10.95 -23.99 6.55
C VAL A 160 -9.62 -24.73 6.36
N VAL A 161 -8.60 -24.31 7.09
CA VAL A 161 -7.26 -24.89 7.06
C VAL A 161 -7.06 -25.70 8.33
N ARG A 162 -6.74 -26.99 8.20
CA ARG A 162 -6.49 -27.91 9.33
C ARG A 162 -5.08 -28.45 9.26
N PHE A 163 -4.38 -28.44 10.39
CA PHE A 163 -3.03 -28.97 10.49
C PHE A 163 -2.70 -29.42 11.90
N GLU A 164 -1.64 -30.20 12.02
CA GLU A 164 -1.15 -30.71 13.29
C GLU A 164 0.06 -29.89 13.78
N MET A 165 0.06 -29.53 15.06
CA MET A 165 1.08 -28.73 15.70
C MET A 165 1.54 -29.39 17.01
N ASP A 166 2.82 -29.72 17.09
CA ASP A 166 3.46 -30.20 18.31
C ASP A 166 3.98 -29.03 19.17
N GLU A 167 4.50 -29.34 20.36
CA GLU A 167 5.04 -28.36 21.31
C GLU A 167 6.11 -27.45 20.69
N THR A 168 6.99 -28.01 19.86
CA THR A 168 8.10 -27.25 19.27
C THR A 168 7.61 -26.27 18.22
N LYS A 169 6.67 -26.70 17.36
CA LYS A 169 6.01 -25.82 16.38
C LYS A 169 5.19 -24.73 17.04
N LEU A 170 4.43 -25.05 18.09
CA LEU A 170 3.65 -24.06 18.83
C LEU A 170 4.55 -23.00 19.47
N SER A 171 5.63 -23.44 20.12
CA SER A 171 6.62 -22.53 20.71
C SER A 171 7.24 -21.60 19.67
N SER A 172 7.52 -22.11 18.46
CA SER A 172 8.01 -21.29 17.35
C SER A 172 6.98 -20.24 16.91
N VAL A 173 5.71 -20.61 16.78
CA VAL A 173 4.65 -19.67 16.37
C VAL A 173 4.45 -18.57 17.41
N LEU A 174 4.44 -18.90 18.70
CA LEU A 174 4.32 -17.92 19.78
C LEU A 174 5.49 -16.94 19.78
N ARG A 175 6.70 -17.43 19.50
CA ARG A 175 7.89 -16.57 19.36
C ARG A 175 7.73 -15.60 18.19
N SER A 176 7.31 -16.08 17.02
CA SER A 176 7.08 -15.21 15.85
C SER A 176 5.98 -14.19 16.10
N MET A 177 4.90 -14.56 16.80
CA MET A 177 3.85 -13.60 17.19
C MET A 177 4.39 -12.53 18.14
N LYS A 178 5.31 -12.90 19.06
CA LYS A 178 5.96 -11.94 19.94
C LYS A 178 6.87 -10.96 19.19
N GLU A 179 7.64 -11.45 18.22
CA GLU A 179 8.47 -10.61 17.35
C GLU A 179 7.63 -9.60 16.55
N ILE A 180 6.46 -10.03 16.05
CA ILE A 180 5.50 -9.15 15.37
C ILE A 180 4.96 -8.09 16.33
N GLU A 181 4.55 -8.49 17.54
CA GLU A 181 4.08 -7.56 18.58
C GLU A 181 5.13 -6.50 18.92
N ASP A 182 6.38 -6.93 19.13
CA ASP A 182 7.48 -6.05 19.47
C ASP A 182 7.77 -5.05 18.34
N GLU A 183 7.67 -5.46 17.08
CA GLU A 183 7.85 -4.56 15.94
C GLU A 183 6.72 -3.54 15.84
N ILE A 184 5.46 -3.94 16.00
CA ILE A 184 4.31 -3.01 16.03
C ILE A 184 4.50 -1.97 17.14
N ASN A 185 4.88 -2.40 18.34
CA ASN A 185 5.07 -1.52 19.48
C ASN A 185 6.17 -0.47 19.24
N LYS A 186 7.26 -0.83 18.54
CA LYS A 186 8.31 0.14 18.17
C LYS A 186 7.80 1.25 17.26
N HIS A 187 6.90 0.92 16.32
CA HIS A 187 6.35 1.90 15.37
C HIS A 187 5.17 2.69 15.93
N CYS A 188 4.51 2.22 17.00
CA CYS A 188 3.46 2.98 17.69
C CYS A 188 3.98 4.01 18.71
N GLN A 189 5.26 3.93 19.12
CA GLN A 189 5.88 4.83 20.10
C GLN A 189 6.71 5.97 19.47
N GLN A 190 6.63 6.17 18.15
CA GLN A 190 7.26 7.28 17.42
C GLN A 190 6.24 8.39 17.13
#